data_AF-A0A4V1WM85-F1
#
_entry.id   AF-A0A4V1WM85-F1
#
_cell.length_a   1.000
_cell.length_b   1.000
_cell.length_c   1.000
_cell.angle_alpha   90.00
_cell.angle_beta   90.00
_cell.angle_gamma   90.00
#
_symmetry.space_group_name_H-M   'P 1'
#
loop_
_entity.id
_entity.type
_entity.pdbx_description
1 polymer ?
#
loop_
_entity_poly.entity_id
_entity_poly.type
_entity_poly.pdbx_seq_one_letter_code
_entity_poly.pdbx_strand_id
1 'polypeptide(L)'
;MIQLLCNIDTCTDEIGHCQKCKKWNTEDKFANLPQPTIATKIKKSLISNLGNTALTQMLIMMFCSLALLTASLTAAVLSNAAQFIYSLLYLMMIYNITLISQESDWGKLEYRRKRIRTTLVSGTSFNQTYLLQLPKKILFPIMAYSTLTHWMLGEALQAHEAIWIEYSPGRHVEHSKYILKWAAYPLWFATFLILLMTAVCWWAFTYKREGFIPQMFGSVRVIMASTTSLDGFPDNGIQWGDLGGEGERFRHAGLSAEDVGKIEPHELYAGFEEKEEPVDGDDEKKRL
;
A
#
# COMPACT_ATOMS: atom_id res chain seq x y z
N MET A 1 -66.94 65.89 -44.93
CA MET A 1 -68.32 65.57 -44.51
C MET A 1 -68.36 64.06 -44.39
N ILE A 2 -68.21 63.39 -43.26
CA ILE A 2 -68.45 63.68 -41.84
C ILE A 2 -67.38 62.94 -41.00
N GLN A 3 -66.76 63.67 -40.07
CA GLN A 3 -66.02 63.17 -38.91
C GLN A 3 -66.93 62.35 -38.00
N LEU A 4 -66.41 61.28 -37.38
CA LEU A 4 -66.63 60.97 -35.96
C LEU A 4 -65.62 59.87 -35.59
N LEU A 5 -64.44 60.26 -35.11
CA LEU A 5 -64.13 60.32 -33.66
C LEU A 5 -64.61 59.07 -32.92
N CYS A 6 -63.72 58.07 -32.82
CA CYS A 6 -63.67 57.27 -31.61
C CYS A 6 -62.24 57.29 -31.08
N ASN A 7 -62.15 57.78 -29.86
CA ASN A 7 -60.98 58.22 -29.15
C ASN A 7 -59.91 57.12 -29.00
N ILE A 8 -58.70 57.51 -29.38
CA ILE A 8 -57.47 57.25 -28.63
C ILE A 8 -57.79 57.56 -27.16
N ASP A 9 -57.93 56.55 -26.28
CA ASP A 9 -57.73 56.73 -24.82
C ASP A 9 -57.81 55.48 -23.92
N THR A 10 -57.93 54.24 -24.41
CA THR A 10 -57.90 53.06 -23.50
C THR A 10 -57.17 51.83 -24.03
N CYS A 11 -56.01 52.03 -24.67
CA CYS A 11 -55.08 50.93 -24.98
C CYS A 11 -53.64 51.34 -24.68
N THR A 12 -53.36 51.67 -23.43
CA THR A 12 -52.00 51.65 -22.88
C THR A 12 -51.78 50.28 -22.24
N ASP A 13 -51.38 49.32 -23.06
CA ASP A 13 -50.52 48.20 -22.69
C ASP A 13 -49.96 47.64 -24.00
N GLU A 14 -48.64 47.64 -24.17
CA GLU A 14 -47.91 47.30 -25.42
C GLU A 14 -48.07 45.84 -25.91
N ILE A 15 -49.05 45.12 -25.39
CA ILE A 15 -49.39 43.77 -25.83
C ILE A 15 -50.89 43.76 -26.13
N GLY A 16 -51.24 44.16 -27.35
CA GLY A 16 -52.60 44.38 -27.80
C GLY A 16 -53.51 43.15 -27.71
N HIS A 17 -54.21 42.97 -26.60
CA HIS A 17 -55.33 42.04 -26.49
C HIS A 17 -56.50 42.66 -25.72
N CYS A 18 -57.50 43.15 -26.46
CA CYS A 18 -58.78 43.59 -25.93
C CYS A 18 -59.71 42.38 -25.71
N GLN A 19 -60.06 42.09 -24.44
CA GLN A 19 -60.93 40.96 -24.07
C GLN A 19 -62.39 41.04 -24.60
N LYS A 20 -62.83 42.18 -25.17
CA LYS A 20 -64.20 42.33 -25.69
C LYS A 20 -64.36 41.97 -27.17
N CYS A 21 -63.26 41.69 -27.88
CA CYS A 21 -63.30 41.42 -29.32
C CYS A 21 -63.51 39.92 -29.62
N LYS A 22 -64.77 39.47 -29.56
CA LYS A 22 -65.18 38.08 -29.90
C LYS A 22 -65.01 37.70 -31.39
N LYS A 23 -64.74 38.67 -32.26
CA LYS A 23 -64.70 38.49 -33.73
C LYS A 23 -63.40 37.85 -34.24
N TRP A 24 -62.31 37.89 -33.48
CA TRP A 24 -60.98 37.46 -33.94
C TRP A 24 -60.43 36.25 -33.19
N ASN A 25 -61.23 35.61 -32.33
CA ASN A 25 -60.79 34.46 -31.54
C ASN A 25 -61.68 33.24 -31.87
N THR A 26 -61.52 32.70 -33.07
CA THR A 26 -62.33 31.57 -33.59
C THR A 26 -61.78 30.19 -33.22
N GLU A 27 -60.59 30.08 -32.63
CA GLU A 27 -59.96 28.81 -32.24
C GLU A 27 -59.24 28.95 -30.88
N ASP A 28 -59.91 29.50 -29.86
CA ASP A 28 -59.35 29.49 -28.50
C ASP A 28 -59.73 28.20 -27.79
N LYS A 29 -58.80 27.23 -27.80
CA LYS A 29 -58.97 25.94 -27.11
C LYS A 29 -59.03 26.09 -25.57
N PHE A 30 -58.96 27.31 -25.03
CA PHE A 30 -59.00 27.60 -23.59
C PHE A 30 -60.03 28.66 -23.17
N ALA A 31 -61.02 28.98 -24.01
CA ALA A 31 -62.01 30.04 -23.78
C ALA A 31 -62.80 29.98 -22.43
N ASN A 32 -62.86 28.82 -21.78
CA ASN A 32 -63.65 28.61 -20.56
C ASN A 32 -62.85 28.70 -19.24
N LEU A 33 -61.56 29.07 -19.28
CA LEU A 33 -60.69 29.17 -18.10
C LEU A 33 -60.29 30.64 -17.84
N PRO A 34 -60.33 31.14 -16.59
CA PRO A 34 -59.90 32.51 -16.30
C PRO A 34 -58.43 32.66 -16.70
N GLN A 35 -58.08 33.70 -17.48
CA GLN A 35 -56.72 34.00 -17.97
C GLN A 35 -55.56 33.71 -16.98
N PRO A 36 -55.64 34.02 -15.67
CA PRO A 36 -54.58 33.65 -14.72
C PRO A 36 -54.29 32.14 -14.65
N THR A 37 -55.29 31.28 -14.84
CA THR A 37 -55.11 29.81 -14.78
C THR A 37 -54.44 29.22 -16.03
N ILE A 38 -54.63 29.82 -17.22
CA ILE A 38 -53.99 29.38 -18.47
C ILE A 38 -52.51 29.73 -18.44
N ALA A 39 -52.18 30.99 -18.11
CA ALA A 39 -50.80 31.44 -17.97
C ALA A 39 -50.03 30.60 -16.94
N THR A 40 -50.68 30.25 -15.83
CA THR A 40 -50.08 29.39 -14.78
C THR A 40 -49.85 27.96 -15.27
N LYS A 41 -50.76 27.37 -16.05
CA LYS A 41 -50.58 26.01 -16.62
C LYS A 41 -49.45 25.98 -17.66
N ILE A 42 -49.38 26.96 -18.55
CA ILE A 42 -48.30 27.05 -19.55
C ILE A 42 -46.95 27.25 -18.85
N LYS A 43 -46.87 28.15 -17.86
CA LYS A 43 -45.64 28.38 -17.08
C LYS A 43 -45.22 27.13 -16.31
N LYS A 44 -46.14 26.40 -15.68
CA LYS A 44 -45.84 25.14 -14.99
C LYS A 44 -45.39 24.03 -15.95
N SER A 45 -46.02 23.90 -17.12
CA SER A 45 -45.62 22.92 -18.15
C SER A 45 -44.23 23.23 -18.72
N LEU A 46 -43.94 24.50 -18.96
CA LEU A 46 -42.64 24.95 -19.47
C LEU A 46 -41.53 24.73 -18.43
N ILE A 47 -41.78 25.09 -17.16
CA ILE A 47 -40.84 24.84 -16.05
C ILE A 47 -40.63 23.35 -15.81
N SER A 48 -41.69 22.53 -15.88
CA SER A 48 -41.61 21.07 -15.70
C SER A 48 -40.81 20.42 -16.83
N ASN A 49 -41.05 20.79 -18.08
CA ASN A 49 -40.32 20.25 -19.23
C ASN A 49 -38.86 20.74 -19.29
N LEU A 50 -38.58 22.02 -18.98
CA LEU A 50 -37.20 22.50 -18.83
C LEU A 50 -36.50 21.81 -17.66
N GLY A 51 -37.18 21.63 -16.53
CA GLY A 51 -36.62 20.94 -15.36
C GLY A 51 -36.29 19.48 -15.65
N ASN A 52 -37.19 18.76 -16.33
CA ASN A 52 -36.99 17.35 -16.66
C ASN A 52 -35.91 17.16 -17.74
N THR A 53 -35.82 18.05 -18.73
CA THR A 53 -34.74 18.04 -19.72
C THR A 53 -33.39 18.42 -19.11
N ALA A 54 -33.34 19.41 -18.22
CA ALA A 54 -32.12 19.75 -17.49
C ALA A 54 -31.67 18.61 -16.57
N LEU A 55 -32.59 17.98 -15.84
CA LEU A 55 -32.29 16.87 -14.94
C LEU A 55 -31.80 15.64 -15.71
N THR A 56 -32.43 15.31 -16.83
CA THR A 56 -31.95 14.22 -17.71
C THR A 56 -30.58 14.54 -18.31
N GLN A 57 -30.33 15.77 -18.77
CA GLN A 57 -29.00 16.18 -19.25
C GLN A 57 -27.94 16.11 -18.14
N MET A 58 -28.25 16.55 -16.91
CA MET A 58 -27.35 16.45 -15.76
C MET A 58 -27.02 14.98 -15.43
N LEU A 59 -28.02 14.10 -15.42
CA LEU A 59 -27.81 12.67 -15.16
C LEU A 59 -27.00 11.99 -16.27
N ILE A 60 -27.24 12.33 -17.54
CA ILE A 60 -26.47 11.82 -18.68
C ILE A 60 -25.01 12.26 -18.58
N MET A 61 -24.75 13.55 -18.29
CA MET A 61 -23.40 14.07 -18.14
C MET A 61 -22.67 13.45 -16.94
N MET A 62 -23.38 13.21 -15.83
CA MET A 62 -22.83 12.50 -14.67
C MET A 62 -22.43 11.07 -15.04
N PHE A 63 -23.28 10.34 -15.76
CA PHE A 63 -22.99 8.97 -16.19
C PHE A 63 -21.83 8.91 -17.20
N CYS A 64 -21.81 9.81 -18.19
CA CYS A 64 -20.70 9.93 -19.13
C CYS A 64 -19.38 10.27 -18.43
N SER A 65 -19.42 11.19 -17.45
CA SER A 65 -18.23 11.55 -16.66
C SER A 65 -17.71 10.34 -15.88
N LEU A 66 -18.61 9.57 -15.24
CA LEU A 66 -18.22 8.37 -14.53
C LEU A 66 -17.62 7.32 -15.46
N ALA A 67 -18.19 7.12 -16.65
CA ALA A 67 -17.66 6.18 -17.65
C ALA A 67 -16.27 6.59 -18.17
N LEU A 68 -16.03 7.89 -18.37
CA LEU A 68 -14.71 8.39 -18.77
C LEU A 68 -13.68 8.25 -17.63
N LEU A 69 -14.11 8.47 -16.39
CA LEU A 69 -13.27 8.26 -15.20
C LEU A 69 -12.88 6.79 -15.04
N THR A 70 -13.81 5.85 -15.21
CA THR A 70 -13.49 4.42 -15.09
C THR A 70 -12.57 3.94 -16.21
N ALA A 71 -12.75 4.43 -17.45
CA ALA A 71 -11.87 4.09 -18.57
C ALA A 71 -10.43 4.58 -18.36
N SER A 72 -10.27 5.83 -17.90
CA SER A 72 -8.95 6.41 -17.60
C SER A 72 -8.26 5.73 -16.42
N LEU A 73 -8.99 5.45 -15.34
CA LEU A 73 -8.48 4.68 -14.21
C LEU A 73 -8.05 3.27 -14.62
N THR A 74 -8.84 2.59 -15.47
CA THR A 74 -8.51 1.24 -15.94
C THR A 74 -7.22 1.25 -16.75
N ALA A 75 -7.04 2.22 -17.66
CA ALA A 75 -5.80 2.36 -18.43
C ALA A 75 -4.58 2.64 -17.53
N ALA A 76 -4.74 3.50 -16.51
CA ALA A 76 -3.69 3.81 -15.55
C ALA A 76 -3.32 2.60 -14.67
N VAL A 77 -4.31 1.82 -14.23
CA VAL A 77 -4.07 0.58 -13.47
C VAL A 77 -3.34 -0.45 -14.35
N LEU A 78 -3.79 -0.65 -15.59
CA LEU A 78 -3.15 -1.59 -16.51
C LEU A 78 -1.70 -1.22 -16.84
N SER A 79 -1.40 0.06 -17.06
CA SER A 79 -0.02 0.49 -17.34
C SER A 79 0.92 0.26 -16.16
N ASN A 80 0.43 0.41 -14.92
CA ASN A 80 1.23 0.29 -13.70
C ASN A 80 1.12 -1.09 -13.03
N ALA A 81 0.29 -2.00 -13.54
CA ALA A 81 0.07 -3.32 -12.93
C ALA A 81 1.37 -4.12 -12.76
N ALA A 82 2.25 -4.06 -13.76
CA ALA A 82 3.55 -4.72 -13.71
C ALA A 82 4.45 -4.16 -12.59
N GLN A 83 4.46 -2.85 -12.38
CA GLN A 83 5.22 -2.20 -11.29
C GLN A 83 4.65 -2.57 -9.91
N PHE A 84 3.33 -2.68 -9.80
CA PHE A 84 2.67 -3.11 -8.56
C PHE A 84 3.02 -4.56 -8.21
N ILE A 85 2.89 -5.49 -9.16
CA ILE A 85 3.25 -6.90 -8.97
C ILE A 85 4.73 -7.03 -8.62
N TYR A 86 5.61 -6.31 -9.32
CA TYR A 86 7.03 -6.26 -9.02
C TYR A 86 7.30 -5.82 -7.57
N SER A 87 6.59 -4.82 -7.08
CA SER A 87 6.77 -4.31 -5.72
C SER A 87 6.41 -5.37 -4.67
N LEU A 88 5.35 -6.16 -4.90
CA LEU A 88 4.99 -7.28 -4.02
C LEU A 88 6.07 -8.38 -4.01
N LEU A 89 6.60 -8.74 -5.19
CA LEU A 89 7.68 -9.72 -5.30
C LEU A 89 8.97 -9.23 -4.62
N TYR A 90 9.28 -7.94 -4.76
CA TYR A 90 10.41 -7.32 -4.09
C TYR A 90 10.30 -7.38 -2.56
N LEU A 91 9.12 -7.10 -2.01
CA LEU A 91 8.86 -7.23 -0.56
C LEU A 91 9.05 -8.67 -0.07
N MET A 92 8.57 -9.65 -0.83
CA MET A 92 8.78 -11.07 -0.49
C MET A 92 10.26 -11.46 -0.56
N MET A 93 10.99 -11.00 -1.58
CA MET A 93 12.42 -11.25 -1.72
C MET A 93 13.22 -10.66 -0.55
N ILE A 94 13.03 -9.37 -0.24
CA ILE A 94 13.79 -8.71 0.84
C ILE A 94 13.47 -9.33 2.20
N TYR A 95 12.23 -9.78 2.42
CA TYR A 95 11.86 -10.53 3.61
C TYR A 95 12.66 -11.82 3.73
N ASN A 96 12.64 -12.68 2.71
CA ASN A 96 13.36 -13.96 2.72
C ASN A 96 14.88 -13.78 2.88
N ILE A 97 15.48 -12.81 2.18
CA ILE A 97 16.92 -12.50 2.30
C ILE A 97 17.25 -11.98 3.71
N THR A 98 16.35 -11.20 4.32
CA THR A 98 16.53 -10.74 5.70
C THR A 98 16.50 -11.90 6.68
N LEU A 99 15.60 -12.88 6.49
CA LEU A 99 15.56 -14.09 7.31
C LEU A 99 16.87 -14.87 7.21
N ILE A 100 17.31 -15.19 5.99
CA ILE A 100 18.56 -15.93 5.75
C ILE A 100 19.76 -15.18 6.33
N SER A 101 19.81 -13.85 6.17
CA SER A 101 20.90 -13.05 6.72
C SER A 101 20.90 -13.02 8.24
N GLN A 102 19.73 -13.02 8.88
CA GLN A 102 19.64 -13.09 10.33
C GLN A 102 20.09 -14.47 10.80
N GLU A 103 19.57 -15.52 10.19
CA GLU A 103 19.92 -16.90 10.51
C GLU A 103 21.42 -17.18 10.33
N SER A 104 22.02 -16.75 9.22
CA SER A 104 23.46 -16.86 8.98
C SER A 104 24.30 -16.06 10.00
N ASP A 105 23.73 -15.02 10.61
CA ASP A 105 24.43 -14.25 11.63
C ASP A 105 24.36 -14.91 13.00
N TRP A 106 23.19 -15.45 13.36
CA TRP A 106 23.00 -16.23 14.58
C TRP A 106 23.76 -17.55 14.53
N GLY A 107 23.72 -18.28 13.42
CA GLY A 107 24.46 -19.54 13.25
C GLY A 107 25.98 -19.37 13.41
N LYS A 108 26.53 -18.19 13.10
CA LYS A 108 27.95 -17.90 13.35
C LYS A 108 28.31 -17.83 14.82
N LEU A 109 27.35 -17.58 15.72
CA LEU A 109 27.59 -17.60 17.16
C LEU A 109 27.84 -19.00 17.69
N GLU A 110 27.46 -20.06 16.97
CA GLU A 110 27.79 -21.44 17.35
C GLU A 110 29.28 -21.73 17.09
N TYR A 111 29.80 -21.28 15.95
CA TYR A 111 31.16 -21.61 15.51
C TYR A 111 32.24 -20.69 16.04
N ARG A 112 31.91 -19.42 16.31
CA ARG A 112 32.90 -18.42 16.73
C ARG A 112 32.31 -17.39 17.67
N ARG A 113 33.15 -16.90 18.58
CA ARG A 113 32.87 -15.70 19.36
C ARG A 113 32.64 -14.50 18.46
N LYS A 114 31.54 -13.80 18.70
CA LYS A 114 31.20 -12.58 17.95
C LYS A 114 30.49 -11.57 18.85
N ARG A 115 30.78 -10.29 18.61
CA ARG A 115 30.02 -9.17 19.19
C ARG A 115 28.63 -9.10 18.58
N ILE A 116 27.62 -8.93 19.44
CA ILE A 116 26.22 -8.84 19.04
C ILE A 116 25.93 -7.48 18.40
N ARG A 117 25.05 -7.49 17.41
CA ARG A 117 24.55 -6.27 16.77
C ARG A 117 23.46 -5.64 17.64
N THR A 118 23.65 -4.39 18.05
CA THR A 118 22.64 -3.65 18.82
C THR A 118 22.28 -2.34 18.15
N THR A 119 21.06 -1.88 18.37
CA THR A 119 20.54 -0.61 17.85
C THR A 119 20.80 0.56 18.80
N LEU A 120 20.72 0.31 20.10
CA LEU A 120 20.60 1.36 21.12
C LEU A 120 21.88 1.57 21.92
N VAL A 121 22.62 0.50 22.22
CA VAL A 121 23.75 0.54 23.15
C VAL A 121 25.06 0.62 22.35
N SER A 122 25.78 1.74 22.48
CA SER A 122 27.18 1.83 22.05
C SER A 122 28.08 1.24 23.12
N GLY A 123 29.09 0.48 22.70
CA GLY A 123 30.12 -0.05 23.59
C GLY A 123 31.16 -0.82 22.80
N THR A 124 32.32 -1.05 23.39
CA THR A 124 33.40 -1.86 22.81
C THR A 124 32.95 -3.31 22.59
N SER A 125 32.07 -3.83 23.45
CA SER A 125 31.46 -5.16 23.37
C SER A 125 30.37 -5.32 22.30
N PHE A 126 29.84 -4.23 21.76
CA PHE A 126 28.68 -4.26 20.84
C PHE A 126 29.02 -3.68 19.47
N ASN A 127 28.41 -4.23 18.42
CA ASN A 127 28.50 -3.63 17.10
C ASN A 127 27.22 -2.84 16.81
N GLN A 128 27.32 -1.51 16.73
CA GLN A 128 26.17 -0.66 16.44
C GLN A 128 25.71 -0.84 15.00
N THR A 129 24.75 -1.73 14.80
CA THR A 129 24.09 -1.98 13.53
C THR A 129 22.68 -2.43 13.85
N TYR A 130 21.68 -1.89 13.15
CA TYR A 130 20.31 -2.27 13.39
C TYR A 130 20.13 -3.78 13.22
N LEU A 131 19.80 -4.48 14.31
CA LEU A 131 19.64 -5.93 14.34
C LEU A 131 18.56 -6.41 13.35
N LEU A 132 17.54 -5.58 13.13
CA LEU A 132 16.45 -5.82 12.18
C LEU A 132 16.73 -5.33 10.75
N GLN A 133 17.81 -4.58 10.51
CA GLN A 133 18.15 -4.14 9.16
C GLN A 133 19.15 -5.12 8.53
N LEU A 134 18.89 -5.44 7.27
CA LEU A 134 19.81 -6.18 6.43
C LEU A 134 21.18 -5.46 6.40
N PRO A 135 22.32 -6.20 6.46
CA PRO A 135 23.64 -5.58 6.40
C PRO A 135 23.75 -4.62 5.20
N LYS A 136 24.30 -3.43 5.43
CA LYS A 136 24.44 -2.37 4.41
C LYS A 136 25.04 -2.87 3.09
N LYS A 137 25.99 -3.82 3.16
CA LYS A 137 26.65 -4.44 2.00
C LYS A 137 25.69 -5.20 1.08
N ILE A 138 24.57 -5.70 1.60
CA ILE A 138 23.55 -6.44 0.84
C ILE A 138 22.34 -5.52 0.57
N LEU A 139 21.98 -4.67 1.53
CA LEU A 139 20.86 -3.74 1.41
C LEU A 139 21.04 -2.74 0.26
N PHE A 140 22.20 -2.09 0.16
CA PHE A 140 22.40 -1.06 -0.87
C PHE A 140 22.33 -1.61 -2.30
N PRO A 141 22.98 -2.74 -2.65
CA PRO A 141 22.82 -3.36 -3.97
C PRO A 141 21.37 -3.75 -4.28
N ILE A 142 20.65 -4.33 -3.32
CA ILE A 142 19.24 -4.73 -3.50
C ILE A 142 18.35 -3.50 -3.73
N MET A 143 18.57 -2.42 -3.00
CA MET A 143 17.84 -1.16 -3.19
C MET A 143 18.13 -0.54 -4.56
N ALA A 144 19.40 -0.49 -4.98
CA ALA A 144 19.78 0.02 -6.29
C ALA A 144 19.15 -0.80 -7.43
N TYR A 145 19.20 -2.13 -7.30
CA TYR A 145 18.50 -3.06 -8.20
C TYR A 145 16.98 -2.79 -8.25
N SER A 146 16.37 -2.55 -7.08
CA SER A 146 14.93 -2.25 -6.97
C SER A 146 14.55 -0.99 -7.73
N THR A 147 15.26 0.10 -7.44
CA THR A 147 15.03 1.39 -8.11
C THR A 147 15.23 1.29 -9.61
N LEU A 148 16.28 0.59 -10.06
CA LEU A 148 16.55 0.39 -11.48
C LEU A 148 15.42 -0.39 -12.16
N THR A 149 15.02 -1.52 -11.59
CA THR A 149 13.96 -2.36 -12.18
C THR A 149 12.62 -1.63 -12.20
N HIS A 150 12.31 -0.90 -11.12
CA HIS A 150 11.07 -0.13 -11.01
C HIS A 150 11.02 1.01 -12.03
N TRP A 151 12.14 1.72 -12.22
CA TRP A 151 12.27 2.76 -13.24
C TRP A 151 12.14 2.18 -14.66
N MET A 152 12.82 1.08 -14.95
CA MET A 152 12.77 0.41 -16.26
C MET A 152 11.36 -0.07 -16.61
N LEU A 153 10.60 -0.57 -15.64
CA LEU A 153 9.20 -0.93 -15.84
C LEU A 153 8.31 0.28 -16.17
N GLY A 154 8.62 1.46 -15.62
CA GLY A 154 7.91 2.70 -15.93
C GLY A 154 8.16 3.21 -17.34
N GLU A 155 9.36 3.00 -17.86
CA GLU A 155 9.69 3.30 -19.26
C GLU A 155 9.21 2.21 -20.24
N ALA A 156 9.03 0.97 -19.76
CA ALA A 156 8.66 -0.16 -20.60
C ALA A 156 7.18 -0.11 -21.05
N LEU A 157 6.26 0.36 -20.20
CA LEU A 157 4.82 0.39 -20.46
C LEU A 157 4.25 1.77 -20.15
N GLN A 158 3.71 2.44 -21.16
CA GLN A 158 3.14 3.78 -21.03
C GLN A 158 1.75 3.83 -21.65
N ALA A 159 0.79 4.41 -20.92
CA ALA A 159 -0.51 4.76 -21.47
C ALA A 159 -0.39 6.09 -22.23
N HIS A 160 -0.59 6.05 -23.55
CA HIS A 160 -0.63 7.24 -24.41
C HIS A 160 -2.08 7.52 -24.78
N GLU A 161 -2.50 8.77 -24.66
CA GLU A 161 -3.78 9.22 -25.19
C GLU A 161 -3.60 9.60 -26.66
N ALA A 162 -4.39 8.98 -27.53
CA ALA A 162 -4.45 9.33 -28.94
C ALA A 162 -5.79 10.03 -29.21
N ILE A 163 -5.70 11.29 -29.63
CA ILE A 163 -6.84 12.12 -30.00
C ILE A 163 -6.86 12.24 -31.53
N TRP A 164 -7.97 11.88 -32.17
CA TRP A 164 -8.17 12.14 -33.60
C TRP A 164 -9.52 12.81 -33.84
N ILE A 165 -9.53 13.66 -34.87
CA ILE A 165 -10.69 14.43 -35.29
C ILE A 165 -11.20 13.82 -36.58
N GLU A 166 -12.44 13.36 -36.59
CA GLU A 166 -13.08 12.91 -37.82
C GLU A 166 -13.67 14.11 -38.57
N TYR A 167 -13.08 14.45 -39.72
CA TYR A 167 -13.60 15.51 -40.59
C TYR A 167 -14.63 14.94 -41.55
N SER A 168 -15.91 15.03 -41.16
CA SER A 168 -17.04 14.78 -42.05
C SER A 168 -17.77 16.11 -42.30
N PRO A 169 -18.21 16.43 -43.53
CA PRO A 169 -18.90 17.69 -43.80
C PRO A 169 -20.14 17.85 -42.89
N GLY A 170 -20.07 18.79 -41.94
CA GLY A 170 -21.14 19.09 -40.99
C GLY A 170 -21.07 18.40 -39.62
N ARG A 171 -20.07 17.54 -39.36
CA ARG A 171 -19.91 16.85 -38.07
C ARG A 171 -18.44 16.90 -37.62
N HIS A 172 -18.21 17.52 -36.45
CA HIS A 172 -16.91 17.54 -35.77
C HIS A 172 -17.05 16.68 -34.50
N VAL A 173 -16.47 15.49 -34.50
CA VAL A 173 -16.43 14.61 -33.32
C VAL A 173 -14.97 14.34 -32.98
N GLU A 174 -14.60 14.69 -31.75
CA GLU A 174 -13.30 14.37 -31.18
C GLU A 174 -13.38 12.99 -30.54
N HIS A 175 -12.50 12.08 -30.97
CA HIS A 175 -12.36 10.77 -30.39
C HIS A 175 -11.07 10.71 -29.59
N SER A 176 -11.17 10.29 -28.32
CA SER A 176 -10.01 9.98 -27.48
C SER A 176 -9.96 8.47 -27.22
N LYS A 177 -8.77 7.88 -27.39
CA LYS A 177 -8.49 6.48 -27.05
C LYS A 177 -7.18 6.37 -26.31
N TYR A 178 -7.19 5.64 -25.21
CA TYR A 178 -5.97 5.21 -24.53
C TYR A 178 -5.35 4.03 -25.27
N ILE A 179 -4.11 4.20 -25.70
CA ILE A 179 -3.30 3.17 -26.37
C ILE A 179 -2.11 2.87 -25.48
N LEU A 180 -1.93 1.60 -25.13
CA LEU A 180 -0.75 1.15 -24.40
C LEU A 180 0.42 1.02 -25.39
N LYS A 181 1.44 1.85 -25.22
CA LYS A 181 2.70 1.72 -25.96
C LYS A 181 3.73 1.01 -25.09
N TRP A 182 4.60 0.27 -25.76
CA TRP A 182 5.70 -0.44 -25.11
C TRP A 182 7.02 -0.10 -25.78
N ALA A 183 8.09 -0.09 -24.98
CA ALA A 183 9.45 0.11 -25.46
C ALA A 183 10.23 -1.19 -25.37
N ALA A 184 10.78 -1.65 -26.51
CA ALA A 184 11.47 -2.94 -26.63
C ALA A 184 12.65 -3.07 -25.66
N TYR A 185 13.56 -2.09 -25.67
CA TYR A 185 14.81 -2.19 -24.90
C TYR A 185 14.58 -2.19 -23.38
N PRO A 186 13.78 -1.28 -22.79
CA PRO A 186 13.46 -1.33 -21.36
C PRO A 186 12.70 -2.61 -20.99
N LEU A 187 11.83 -3.12 -21.87
CA LEU A 187 11.09 -4.36 -21.62
C LEU A 187 12.03 -5.58 -21.53
N TRP A 188 12.96 -5.72 -22.48
CA TRP A 188 13.96 -6.80 -22.44
C TRP A 188 14.88 -6.70 -21.22
N PHE A 189 15.28 -5.48 -20.85
CA PHE A 189 16.12 -5.28 -19.67
C PHE A 189 15.36 -5.57 -18.37
N ALA A 190 14.12 -5.09 -18.24
CA ALA A 190 13.27 -5.36 -17.08
C ALA A 190 12.98 -6.87 -16.93
N THR A 191 12.73 -7.59 -18.03
CA THR A 191 12.52 -9.05 -17.99
C THR A 191 13.78 -9.78 -17.53
N PHE A 192 14.97 -9.40 -18.01
CA PHE A 192 16.23 -9.95 -17.51
C PHE A 192 16.40 -9.73 -15.99
N LEU A 193 16.14 -8.53 -15.49
CA LEU A 193 16.22 -8.22 -14.07
C LEU A 193 15.22 -9.07 -13.26
N ILE A 194 13.96 -9.17 -13.72
CA ILE A 194 12.95 -10.01 -13.06
C ILE A 194 13.39 -11.47 -12.99
N LEU A 195 13.95 -12.03 -14.07
CA LEU A 195 14.48 -13.41 -14.07
C LEU A 195 15.62 -13.58 -13.06
N LEU A 196 16.53 -12.60 -12.96
CA LEU A 196 17.58 -12.58 -11.95
C LEU A 196 17.00 -12.58 -10.53
N MET A 197 15.98 -11.76 -10.26
CA MET A 197 15.27 -11.78 -8.98
C MET A 197 14.60 -13.13 -8.71
N THR A 198 13.94 -13.73 -9.70
CA THR A 198 13.34 -15.05 -9.54
C THR A 198 14.40 -16.12 -9.20
N ALA A 199 15.57 -16.07 -9.82
CA ALA A 199 16.67 -16.97 -9.49
C ALA A 199 17.20 -16.76 -8.07
N VAL A 200 17.31 -15.52 -7.59
CA VAL A 200 17.69 -15.20 -6.21
C VAL A 200 16.64 -15.67 -5.22
N CYS A 201 15.35 -15.47 -5.50
CA CYS A 201 14.26 -15.98 -4.68
C CYS A 201 14.29 -17.52 -4.62
N TRP A 202 14.52 -18.19 -5.75
CA TRP A 202 14.66 -19.64 -5.80
C TRP A 202 15.82 -20.12 -4.93
N TRP A 203 16.99 -19.49 -5.08
CA TRP A 203 18.15 -19.78 -4.24
C TRP A 203 17.83 -19.59 -2.75
N ALA A 204 17.15 -18.50 -2.39
CA ALA A 204 16.73 -18.24 -1.02
C ALA A 204 15.82 -19.34 -0.46
N PHE A 205 14.89 -19.89 -1.25
CA PHE A 205 14.07 -21.03 -0.83
C PHE A 205 14.86 -22.34 -0.64
N THR A 206 15.94 -22.52 -1.39
CA THR A 206 16.80 -23.71 -1.25
C THR A 206 17.83 -23.60 -0.14
N TYR A 207 17.92 -22.45 0.54
CA TYR A 207 18.86 -22.25 1.63
C TYR A 207 18.55 -23.20 2.79
N LYS A 208 19.51 -24.09 3.11
CA LYS A 208 19.40 -25.00 4.25
C LYS A 208 20.02 -24.37 5.49
N ARG A 209 19.34 -24.55 6.62
CA ARG A 209 19.80 -24.13 7.94
C ARG A 209 20.98 -24.97 8.40
N GLU A 210 22.06 -24.30 8.82
CA GLU A 210 23.29 -24.96 9.27
C GLU A 210 23.57 -24.84 10.78
N GLY A 211 22.67 -24.26 11.59
CA GLY A 211 22.91 -24.04 13.03
C GLY A 211 21.80 -24.56 13.97
N PHE A 212 22.21 -25.05 15.14
CA PHE A 212 21.31 -25.54 16.20
C PHE A 212 20.79 -24.43 17.11
N ILE A 213 21.45 -23.26 17.10
CA ILE A 213 20.99 -22.07 17.83
C ILE A 213 19.55 -21.70 17.40
N PRO A 214 18.60 -21.52 18.33
CA PRO A 214 17.24 -21.13 17.99
C PRO A 214 17.23 -19.75 17.31
N GLN A 215 16.38 -19.58 16.30
CA GLN A 215 16.26 -18.30 15.62
C GLN A 215 15.57 -17.29 16.54
N MET A 216 16.36 -16.39 17.12
CA MET A 216 15.86 -15.33 17.98
C MET A 216 15.45 -14.14 17.12
N PHE A 217 14.15 -14.01 16.88
CA PHE A 217 13.60 -12.82 16.24
C PHE A 217 13.59 -11.65 17.21
N GLY A 218 14.62 -10.81 17.06
CA GLY A 218 14.63 -9.47 17.64
C GLY A 218 15.03 -9.38 19.11
N SER A 219 15.74 -8.29 19.38
CA SER A 219 16.13 -7.77 20.70
C SER A 219 17.12 -8.60 21.51
N VAL A 220 18.10 -7.90 22.09
CA VAL A 220 19.00 -8.40 23.14
C VAL A 220 18.22 -8.98 24.32
N ARG A 221 16.96 -8.61 24.53
CA ARG A 221 16.12 -9.21 25.59
C ARG A 221 15.91 -10.71 25.41
N VAL A 222 15.80 -11.20 24.16
CA VAL A 222 15.68 -12.64 23.89
C VAL A 222 16.98 -13.35 24.19
N ILE A 223 18.12 -12.71 23.92
CA ILE A 223 19.44 -13.19 24.36
C ILE A 223 19.47 -13.32 25.88
N MET A 224 19.17 -12.23 26.61
CA MET A 224 19.19 -12.23 28.08
C MET A 224 18.23 -13.26 28.68
N ALA A 225 17.07 -13.48 28.06
CA ALA A 225 16.12 -14.51 28.50
C ALA A 225 16.60 -15.94 28.19
N SER A 226 17.45 -16.11 27.17
CA SER A 226 18.04 -17.40 26.80
C SER A 226 19.36 -17.71 27.50
N THR A 227 19.88 -16.76 28.30
CA THR A 227 21.19 -16.85 28.95
C THR A 227 21.04 -16.64 30.45
N THR A 228 20.93 -17.72 31.20
CA THR A 228 20.89 -17.68 32.67
C THR A 228 22.26 -17.39 33.30
N SER A 229 23.36 -17.56 32.57
CA SER A 229 24.74 -17.47 33.08
C SER A 229 25.59 -16.35 32.47
N LEU A 230 24.98 -15.40 31.75
CA LEU A 230 25.73 -14.31 31.11
C LEU A 230 25.74 -13.08 32.02
N ASP A 231 26.81 -12.92 32.80
CA ASP A 231 26.98 -11.78 33.73
C ASP A 231 27.28 -10.45 33.01
N GLY A 232 27.76 -10.52 31.76
CA GLY A 232 28.08 -9.34 30.97
C GLY A 232 28.53 -9.64 29.55
N PHE A 233 28.67 -8.59 28.74
CA PHE A 233 29.14 -8.70 27.37
C PHE A 233 30.63 -8.32 27.29
N PRO A 234 31.54 -9.30 27.11
CA PRO A 234 32.97 -9.00 27.00
C PRO A 234 33.31 -8.38 25.64
N ASP A 235 34.43 -7.66 25.58
CA ASP A 235 34.95 -7.09 24.34
C ASP A 235 35.33 -8.15 23.30
N ASN A 236 35.60 -9.38 23.73
CA ASN A 236 35.92 -10.50 22.84
C ASN A 236 34.67 -11.15 22.22
N GLY A 237 33.47 -10.70 22.60
CA GLY A 237 32.19 -11.23 22.12
C GLY A 237 31.74 -12.51 22.84
N ILE A 238 30.57 -13.00 22.46
CA ILE A 238 29.93 -14.17 23.08
C ILE A 238 29.81 -15.30 22.08
N GLN A 239 29.64 -16.54 22.58
CA GLN A 239 29.45 -17.74 21.77
C GLN A 239 28.29 -18.58 22.33
N TRP A 240 27.53 -19.21 21.43
CA TRP A 240 26.46 -20.17 21.77
C TRP A 240 27.04 -21.57 21.86
N GLY A 241 26.72 -22.29 22.92
CA GLY A 241 27.13 -23.67 23.06
C GLY A 241 26.57 -24.34 24.31
N ASP A 242 27.13 -25.50 24.62
CA ASP A 242 26.82 -26.24 25.84
C ASP A 242 27.55 -25.58 27.02
N LEU A 243 26.77 -25.21 28.03
CA LEU A 243 27.21 -24.57 29.27
C LEU A 243 27.31 -25.57 30.43
N GLY A 244 27.00 -26.84 30.19
CA GLY A 244 26.77 -27.83 31.25
C GLY A 244 27.86 -27.88 32.32
N GLY A 245 27.42 -28.09 33.57
CA GLY A 245 28.29 -28.42 34.70
C GLY A 245 28.52 -29.94 34.80
N GLU A 246 29.73 -30.35 35.18
CA GLU A 246 29.98 -31.76 35.54
C GLU A 246 29.03 -32.19 36.68
N GLY A 247 28.12 -33.13 36.39
CA GLY A 247 27.27 -33.78 37.39
C GLY A 247 25.78 -33.37 37.39
N GLU A 248 25.33 -32.52 36.46
CA GLU A 248 23.91 -32.15 36.33
C GLU A 248 23.10 -33.17 35.52
N ARG A 249 21.83 -33.36 35.88
CA ARG A 249 20.93 -34.35 35.26
C ARG A 249 20.49 -33.94 33.85
N PHE A 250 20.46 -32.64 33.55
CA PHE A 250 20.11 -32.07 32.26
C PHE A 250 21.21 -31.10 31.83
N ARG A 251 21.53 -31.08 30.53
CA ARG A 251 22.50 -30.11 29.98
C ARG A 251 21.84 -28.76 29.77
N HIS A 252 22.66 -27.71 29.69
CA HIS A 252 22.19 -26.34 29.54
C HIS A 252 22.84 -25.72 28.30
N ALA A 253 22.03 -25.16 27.40
CA ALA A 253 22.53 -24.46 26.21
C ALA A 253 22.25 -22.97 26.34
N GLY A 254 23.25 -22.15 26.05
CA GLY A 254 23.12 -20.71 26.16
C GLY A 254 24.31 -19.98 25.54
N LEU A 255 24.24 -18.65 25.57
CA LEU A 255 25.39 -17.80 25.25
C LEU A 255 26.24 -17.60 26.50
N SER A 256 27.55 -17.74 26.35
CA SER A 256 28.52 -17.39 27.39
C SER A 256 29.65 -16.52 26.83
N ALA A 257 30.24 -15.76 27.74
CA ALA A 257 31.52 -15.07 27.56
C ALA A 257 32.69 -16.05 27.62
N GLU A 258 32.54 -17.13 28.38
CA GLU A 258 33.55 -18.17 28.61
C GLU A 258 33.54 -19.25 27.53
N ASP A 259 34.46 -20.21 27.61
CA ASP A 259 34.57 -21.27 26.61
C ASP A 259 33.37 -22.21 26.76
N VAL A 260 32.64 -22.43 25.67
CA VAL A 260 31.43 -23.26 25.62
C VAL A 260 31.72 -24.57 24.91
N GLY A 261 31.11 -25.65 25.40
CA GLY A 261 31.14 -26.95 24.75
C GLY A 261 30.36 -26.95 23.44
N LYS A 262 30.63 -27.94 22.58
CA LYS A 262 29.85 -28.14 21.36
C LYS A 262 28.50 -28.77 21.73
N ILE A 263 27.42 -28.27 21.13
CA ILE A 263 26.09 -28.88 21.29
C ILE A 263 26.11 -30.31 20.75
N GLU A 264 25.69 -31.26 21.58
CA GLU A 264 25.56 -32.66 21.19
C GLU A 264 24.14 -32.93 20.67
N PRO A 265 24.00 -33.42 19.43
CA PRO A 265 22.68 -33.77 18.88
C PRO A 265 22.02 -34.87 19.69
N HIS A 266 20.69 -34.77 19.88
CA HIS A 266 19.84 -35.75 20.56
C HIS A 266 19.89 -35.78 22.09
N GLU A 267 20.67 -34.90 22.71
CA GLU A 267 20.66 -34.70 24.17
C GLU A 267 19.54 -33.75 24.63
N LEU A 268 19.07 -33.94 25.86
CA LEU A 268 18.02 -33.12 26.47
C LEU A 268 18.63 -31.89 27.15
N TYR A 269 18.31 -30.72 26.61
CA TYR A 269 18.67 -29.43 27.18
C TYR A 269 17.49 -28.82 27.96
N ALA A 270 17.71 -28.42 29.20
CA ALA A 270 16.70 -27.80 30.07
C ALA A 270 17.17 -26.43 30.60
N GLY A 271 16.31 -25.71 31.33
CA GLY A 271 16.72 -24.53 32.10
C GLY A 271 17.27 -24.93 33.48
N PHE A 272 18.03 -24.04 34.13
CA PHE A 272 18.52 -24.30 35.49
C PHE A 272 17.36 -24.50 36.46
N GLU A 273 17.44 -25.53 37.32
CA GLU A 273 16.65 -25.56 38.54
C GLU A 273 17.29 -24.56 39.51
N GLU A 274 16.58 -23.48 39.86
CA GLU A 274 16.96 -22.67 41.01
C GLU A 274 16.94 -23.58 42.24
N LYS A 275 18.11 -23.87 42.81
CA LYS A 275 18.17 -24.45 44.14
C LYS A 275 17.59 -23.41 45.09
N GLU A 276 16.39 -23.68 45.64
CA GLU A 276 15.85 -22.91 46.74
C GLU A 276 16.92 -22.85 47.84
N GLU A 277 17.45 -21.66 48.11
CA GLU A 277 18.32 -21.46 49.26
C GLU A 277 17.52 -21.85 50.51
N PRO A 278 18.05 -22.71 51.39
CA PRO A 278 17.38 -23.03 52.63
C PRO A 278 17.20 -21.72 53.39
N VAL A 279 15.94 -21.34 53.61
CA VAL A 279 15.58 -20.21 54.48
C VAL A 279 16.18 -20.51 55.84
N ASP A 280 17.23 -19.78 56.21
CA ASP A 280 17.89 -19.92 57.50
C ASP A 280 16.85 -19.61 58.58
N GLY A 281 16.58 -20.60 59.43
CA GLY A 281 15.44 -20.63 60.36
C GLY A 281 15.50 -19.63 61.53
N ASP A 282 16.29 -18.56 61.42
CA ASP A 282 16.52 -17.61 62.50
C ASP A 282 15.65 -16.34 62.42
N ASP A 283 14.99 -16.07 61.30
CA ASP A 283 14.12 -14.88 61.15
C ASP A 283 12.67 -15.07 61.63
N GLU A 284 12.24 -16.30 61.95
CA GLU A 284 10.89 -16.55 62.51
C GLU A 284 10.79 -16.11 63.99
N LYS A 285 11.91 -15.95 64.71
CA LYS A 285 11.91 -15.50 66.11
C LYS A 285 11.81 -13.98 66.31
N LYS A 286 11.75 -13.18 65.25
CA LYS A 286 11.58 -11.71 65.36
C LYS A 286 10.17 -11.21 65.05
N ARG A 287 9.20 -12.11 64.83
CA ARG A 287 7.80 -11.77 64.56
C ARG A 287 6.79 -12.41 65.53
N LEU A 288 7.15 -12.48 66.81
CA LEU A 288 6.19 -12.67 67.91
C LEU A 288 6.42 -11.63 69.00
#